data_AF-A0A0F9IDX3-F1
#
_entry.id   AF-A0A0F9IDX3-F1
#
_cell.length_a   1.000
_cell.length_b   1.000
_cell.length_c   1.000
_cell.angle_alpha   90.00
_cell.angle_beta   90.00
_cell.angle_gamma   90.00
#
_symmetry.space_group_name_H-M   'P 1'
#
loop_
_entity.id
_entity.type
_entity.pdbx_description
1 polymer ?
#
loop_
_entity_poly.entity_id
_entity_poly.type
_entity_poly.pdbx_seq_one_letter_code
_entity_poly.pdbx_strand_id
1 'polypeptide(L)' 'NKCKRWYPIIETIPQMLPDNYRDEIKEINFLKTNKNLLNEEFFNQDLKPFNI' A
#
# COMPACT_ATOMS: atom_id res chain seq x y z
N ASN A 1 -5.82 -19.02 0.24
CA ASN A 1 -4.70 -18.12 -0.08
C ASN A 1 -5.17 -16.90 -0.86
N LYS A 2 -5.51 -15.79 -0.19
CA LYS A 2 -5.78 -14.50 -0.85
C LYS A 2 -4.54 -13.62 -0.69
N CYS A 3 -4.00 -13.12 -1.79
CA CYS A 3 -2.85 -12.21 -1.78
C CYS A 3 -3.30 -10.85 -1.21
N LYS A 4 -2.62 -10.37 -0.16
CA LYS A 4 -2.93 -9.12 0.55
C LYS A 4 -2.03 -7.96 0.11
N ARG A 5 -1.65 -7.96 -1.16
CA ARG A 5 -0.84 -6.88 -1.74
C ARG A 5 -1.69 -5.65 -1.98
N TRP A 6 -1.15 -4.49 -1.64
CA TRP A 6 -1.72 -3.19 -1.97
C TRP A 6 -0.79 -2.46 -2.94
N TYR A 7 -1.35 -1.56 -3.74
CA TYR A 7 -0.60 -0.75 -4.70
C TYR A 7 -1.11 0.69 -4.64
N PRO A 8 -0.22 1.71 -4.56
CA PRO A 8 -0.64 3.09 -4.61
C PRO A 8 -1.04 3.48 -6.04
N ILE A 9 -2.07 4.31 -6.16
CA ILE A 9 -2.44 4.97 -7.42
C ILE A 9 -1.95 6.41 -7.33
N ILE A 10 -0.99 6.76 -8.18
CA ILE A 10 -0.34 8.08 -8.20
C ILE A 10 -0.58 8.67 -9.59
N GLU A 11 -1.07 9.91 -9.66
CA GLU A 11 -1.41 10.57 -10.93
C GLU A 11 -2.33 9.72 -11.81
N THR A 12 -3.30 9.02 -11.21
CA THR A 12 -4.22 8.06 -11.86
C THR A 12 -3.57 6.77 -12.39
N ILE A 13 -2.26 6.59 -12.18
CA ILE A 13 -1.51 5.42 -12.63
C ILE A 13 -1.23 4.48 -11.43
N PRO A 14 -1.70 3.22 -11.46
CA PRO A 14 -1.34 2.20 -10.48
C PRO A 14 0.15 1.85 -10.54
N GLN A 15 0.85 1.96 -9.41
CA GLN A 15 2.28 1.62 -9.31
C GLN A 15 2.46 0.14 -9.01
N MET A 16 2.27 -0.72 -10.02
CA MET A 16 2.30 -2.19 -9.87
C MET A 16 3.71 -2.77 -10.04
N LEU A 17 4.68 -2.25 -9.29
CA LEU A 17 6.05 -2.77 -9.33
C LEU A 17 6.17 -4.10 -8.56
N PRO A 18 7.08 -5.01 -8.99
CA PRO A 18 7.47 -6.16 -8.17
C PRO A 18 8.10 -5.72 -6.85
N ASP A 19 7.96 -6.53 -5.80
CA ASP A 19 8.32 -6.17 -4.41
C ASP A 19 9.78 -5.68 -4.28
N ASN A 20 10.72 -6.23 -5.08
CA ASN A 20 12.14 -5.85 -5.08
C ASN A 20 12.45 -4.48 -5.74
N TYR A 21 11.46 -3.87 -6.41
CA TYR A 21 11.57 -2.56 -7.04
C TYR A 21 10.68 -1.50 -6.35
N ARG A 22 10.02 -1.87 -5.24
CA ARG A 22 9.16 -0.95 -4.48
C ARG A 22 9.99 -0.14 -3.48
N ASP A 23 9.60 1.12 -3.29
CA ASP A 23 10.24 2.03 -2.33
C ASP A 23 9.41 2.08 -1.05
N GLU A 24 9.88 1.37 -0.02
CA GLU A 24 9.21 1.26 1.28
C GLU A 24 8.90 2.61 1.91
N ILE A 25 9.86 3.55 1.89
CA ILE A 25 9.70 4.85 2.55
C ILE A 25 8.62 5.66 1.83
N LYS A 26 8.69 5.72 0.50
CA LYS A 26 7.72 6.45 -0.32
C LYS A 26 6.31 5.88 -0.14
N GLU A 27 6.19 4.57 -0.10
CA GLU A 27 4.93 3.87 -0.01
C GLU A 27 4.28 3.91 1.38
N ILE A 28 5.07 3.74 2.45
CA ILE A 28 4.57 3.93 3.82
C ILE A 28 4.09 5.37 4.02
N ASN A 29 4.82 6.36 3.49
CA ASN A 29 4.39 7.76 3.55
C ASN A 29 3.09 7.99 2.78
N PHE A 30 2.93 7.37 1.61
CA PHE A 30 1.67 7.40 0.86
C PHE A 30 0.51 6.83 1.69
N LEU A 31 0.68 5.66 2.32
CA LEU A 31 -0.36 5.06 3.16
C LEU A 31 -0.71 5.94 4.36
N LYS A 32 0.28 6.48 5.07
CA LYS A 32 0.06 7.35 6.23
C LYS A 32 -0.70 8.62 5.86
N THR A 33 -0.33 9.24 4.74
CA THR A 33 -0.96 10.48 4.24
C THR A 33 -2.41 10.24 3.83
N ASN A 34 -2.72 9.07 3.26
CA ASN A 34 -4.05 8.72 2.78
C ASN A 34 -4.84 7.85 3.77
N LYS A 35 -4.36 7.70 5.02
CA LYS A 35 -4.95 6.80 6.02
C LYS A 35 -6.43 7.09 6.26
N ASN A 36 -6.80 8.37 6.27
CA ASN A 36 -8.17 8.83 6.53
C ASN A 36 -9.16 8.52 5.39
N LEU A 37 -8.67 8.10 4.21
CA LEU A 37 -9.50 7.71 3.07
C LEU A 37 -9.85 6.22 3.07
N LEU A 38 -9.25 5.45 3.99
CA LEU A 38 -9.35 4.01 4.06
C LEU A 38 -10.01 3.58 5.38
N ASN A 39 -10.81 2.51 5.31
CA ASN A 39 -11.46 1.94 6.50
C ASN A 39 -10.43 1.21 7.38
N GLU A 40 -10.69 1.14 8.69
CA GLU A 40 -9.82 0.43 9.64
C GLU A 40 -9.63 -1.06 9.29
N GLU A 41 -10.64 -1.70 8.69
CA GLU A 41 -10.56 -3.08 8.21
C GLU A 41 -9.43 -3.29 7.19
N PHE A 42 -9.06 -2.26 6.42
CA PHE A 42 -7.92 -2.34 5.51
C PHE A 42 -6.60 -2.56 6.27
N PHE A 43 -6.38 -1.79 7.33
CA PHE A 43 -5.15 -1.84 8.14
C PHE A 43 -5.07 -3.05 9.06
N ASN A 44 -6.21 -3.66 9.39
CA ASN A 44 -6.25 -4.91 10.18
C ASN A 44 -5.86 -6.16 9.38
N GLN A 45 -5.47 -6.01 8.11
CA GLN A 45 -5.01 -7.11 7.26
C GLN A 45 -3.49 -7.27 7.31
N ASP A 46 -3.00 -8.47 6.96
CA ASP A 46 -1.58 -8.74 6.70
C ASP A 46 -1.13 -8.10 5.38
N LEU A 47 -1.05 -6.75 5.36
CA LEU A 47 -0.74 -5.98 4.17
C LEU A 47 0.69 -6.27 3.67
N LYS A 48 0.80 -6.51 2.37
CA LYS A 48 2.08 -6.79 1.69
C LYS A 48 2.38 -5.75 0.62
N PRO A 49 3.65 -5.43 0.38
CA PRO A 49 4.83 -5.86 1.16
C PRO A 49 5.02 -5.07 2.46
N PHE A 50 4.37 -3.91 2.59
CA PHE A 50 4.56 -2.99 3.74
C PHE A 50 3.27 -2.79 4.52
N ASN A 51 3.40 -2.58 5.82
CA ASN A 51 2.29 -2.37 6.76
C ASN A 51 2.57 -1.16 7.69
N ILE A 52 1.54 -0.62 8.34
CA ILE A 52 1.63 0.54 9.25
C ILE A 52 0.97 0.31 10.61
#